data_AF-A0A158K9R1-F1
#
_entry.id   AF-A0A158K9R1-F1
#
_cell.length_a   1.000
_cell.length_b   1.000
_cell.length_c   1.000
_cell.angle_alpha   90.00
_cell.angle_beta   90.00
_cell.angle_gamma   90.00
#
_symmetry.space_group_name_H-M   'P 1'
#
loop_
_entity.id
_entity.type
_entity.pdbx_description
1 polymer ?
#
loop_
_entity_poly.entity_id
_entity_poly.type
_entity_poly.pdbx_seq_one_letter_code
_entity_poly.pdbx_strand_id
1 'polypeptide(L)'
;MWFRGAIASGSIDTDLQVPNLAVVITLEEHEDTEGNSWADISYRTSAERTLTIAPANATDGIVGGQVLREERTPCGNDVKYGSWSTFSFCQFDVATTGFGGSATPLTPPTVTWTVGGKPVWGSQGTVDVPFDGSEFTLEYTIDPVSFELALTSRGGERYSTEVTATATEAGGGAAVSASATFNALGYFEGYSPEDKALVLACISRIGEEHRIPIPRRFRRPDPDPRFEIDIDQWRQETINQIRTQLQLDTRTERALTDIVRLQAPG
;
A
#
# COMPACT_ATOMS: atom_id res chain seq x y z
N MET A 1 -23.62 -36.36 -15.14
CA MET A 1 -23.11 -36.25 -13.76
C MET A 1 -23.35 -34.81 -13.31
N TRP A 2 -23.93 -34.59 -12.15
CA TRP A 2 -24.16 -33.25 -11.60
C TRP A 2 -23.22 -33.04 -10.41
N PHE A 3 -22.52 -31.91 -10.39
CA PHE A 3 -21.66 -31.52 -9.29
C PHE A 3 -22.28 -30.35 -8.54
N ARG A 4 -22.19 -30.35 -7.21
CA ARG A 4 -22.65 -29.27 -6.34
C ARG A 4 -21.50 -28.88 -5.44
N GLY A 5 -21.17 -27.59 -5.44
CA GLY A 5 -20.25 -26.98 -4.50
C GLY A 5 -20.59 -25.49 -4.33
N ALA A 6 -19.82 -24.82 -3.48
CA ALA A 6 -19.98 -23.41 -3.17
C ALA A 6 -18.60 -22.82 -2.85
N ILE A 7 -18.44 -21.52 -3.08
CA ILE A 7 -17.31 -20.74 -2.58
C ILE A 7 -17.88 -19.91 -1.43
N ALA A 8 -17.25 -19.97 -0.26
CA ALA A 8 -17.72 -19.21 0.89
C ALA A 8 -17.52 -17.71 0.64
N SER A 9 -18.47 -16.88 1.07
CA SER A 9 -18.29 -15.43 1.08
C SER A 9 -17.08 -15.09 1.97
N GLY A 10 -16.10 -14.36 1.43
CA GLY A 10 -14.83 -14.07 2.10
C GLY A 10 -13.77 -15.19 1.99
N SER A 11 -13.99 -16.20 1.15
CA SER A 11 -12.96 -17.19 0.81
C SER A 11 -11.80 -16.52 0.05
N ILE A 12 -10.58 -16.88 0.43
CA ILE A 12 -9.37 -16.54 -0.35
C ILE A 12 -9.29 -17.27 -1.68
N ASP A 13 -10.06 -18.35 -1.85
CA ASP A 13 -10.14 -19.12 -3.08
C ASP A 13 -11.30 -18.59 -3.92
N THR A 14 -11.00 -18.17 -5.15
CA THR A 14 -11.98 -17.57 -6.07
C THR A 14 -12.59 -18.57 -7.04
N ASP A 15 -12.12 -19.82 -7.03
CA ASP A 15 -12.63 -20.87 -7.88
C ASP A 15 -12.85 -22.18 -7.12
N LEU A 16 -13.35 -23.18 -7.84
CA LEU A 16 -13.69 -24.49 -7.30
C LEU A 16 -13.19 -25.58 -8.22
N GLN A 17 -12.19 -26.33 -7.77
CA GLN A 17 -11.77 -27.54 -8.46
C GLN A 17 -12.73 -28.71 -8.21
N VAL A 18 -13.20 -29.35 -9.28
CA VAL A 18 -14.04 -30.55 -9.18
C VAL A 18 -13.17 -31.75 -8.77
N PRO A 19 -13.51 -32.47 -7.69
CA PRO A 19 -12.69 -33.58 -7.21
C PRO A 19 -12.46 -34.65 -8.28
N ASN A 20 -11.21 -35.11 -8.39
CA ASN A 20 -10.76 -36.14 -9.33
C ASN A 20 -10.95 -35.79 -10.82
N LEU A 21 -11.27 -34.54 -11.15
CA LEU A 21 -11.32 -34.03 -12.51
C LEU A 21 -10.31 -32.88 -12.66
N ALA A 22 -9.78 -32.72 -13.86
CA ALA A 22 -9.00 -31.54 -14.21
C ALA A 22 -9.89 -30.33 -14.51
N VAL A 23 -11.06 -30.21 -13.86
CA VAL A 23 -12.03 -29.14 -14.13
C VAL A 23 -12.01 -28.17 -12.96
N VAL A 24 -11.78 -26.90 -13.25
CA VAL A 24 -11.91 -25.78 -12.31
C VAL A 24 -13.06 -24.90 -12.78
N ILE A 25 -13.94 -24.52 -11.86
CA ILE A 25 -15.10 -23.67 -12.09
C ILE A 25 -14.86 -22.34 -11.38
N THR A 26 -14.91 -21.24 -12.11
CA THR A 26 -14.79 -19.88 -11.54
C THR A 26 -16.15 -19.20 -11.59
N LEU A 27 -16.48 -18.48 -10.52
CA LEU A 27 -17.67 -17.66 -10.41
C LEU A 27 -17.22 -16.20 -10.27
N GLU A 28 -17.61 -15.37 -11.22
CA GLU A 28 -17.36 -13.92 -11.17
C GLU A 28 -18.69 -13.21 -10.93
N GLU A 29 -18.82 -12.57 -9.78
CA GLU A 29 -20.01 -11.80 -9.44
C GLU A 29 -19.88 -10.36 -9.95
N HIS A 30 -20.96 -9.85 -10.52
CA HIS A 30 -21.06 -8.50 -11.03
C HIS A 30 -22.28 -7.82 -10.42
N GLU A 31 -22.13 -6.54 -10.08
CA GLU A 31 -23.22 -5.66 -9.70
C GLU A 31 -23.05 -4.34 -10.44
N ASP A 32 -24.11 -3.86 -11.09
CA ASP A 32 -24.10 -2.56 -11.73
C ASP A 32 -24.50 -1.44 -10.75
N THR A 33 -24.32 -0.19 -11.18
CA THR A 33 -24.68 0.99 -10.37
C THR A 33 -26.18 1.13 -10.08
N GLU A 34 -27.02 0.32 -10.72
CA GLU A 34 -28.47 0.28 -10.53
C GLU A 34 -28.89 -0.84 -9.55
N GLY A 35 -27.93 -1.63 -9.05
CA GLY A 35 -28.16 -2.72 -8.12
C GLY A 35 -28.61 -4.02 -8.78
N ASN A 36 -28.46 -4.16 -10.11
CA ASN A 36 -28.64 -5.44 -10.78
C ASN A 36 -27.40 -6.29 -10.56
N SER A 37 -27.58 -7.52 -10.08
CA SER A 37 -26.51 -8.49 -9.90
C SER A 37 -26.65 -9.68 -10.85
N TRP A 38 -25.52 -10.11 -11.42
CA TRP A 38 -25.41 -11.36 -12.16
C TRP A 38 -24.07 -12.02 -11.83
N ALA A 39 -23.93 -13.28 -12.22
CA ALA A 39 -22.66 -13.96 -12.07
C ALA A 39 -22.30 -14.70 -13.36
N ASP A 40 -21.08 -14.53 -13.81
CA ASP A 40 -20.52 -15.28 -14.93
C ASP A 40 -19.87 -16.56 -14.41
N ILE A 41 -20.24 -17.68 -15.02
CA ILE A 41 -19.67 -18.99 -14.70
C ILE A 41 -18.76 -19.39 -15.85
N SER A 42 -17.48 -19.57 -15.53
CA SER A 42 -16.50 -20.09 -16.48
C SER A 42 -15.91 -21.40 -15.97
N TYR A 43 -15.37 -22.20 -16.89
CA TYR A 43 -14.66 -23.42 -16.54
C TYR A 43 -13.38 -23.55 -17.36
N ARG A 44 -12.35 -24.14 -16.75
CA ARG A 44 -11.10 -24.50 -17.43
C ARG A 44 -10.73 -25.95 -17.12
N THR A 45 -10.03 -26.57 -18.06
CA THR A 45 -9.58 -27.97 -17.98
C THR A 45 -8.13 -28.12 -17.50
N SER A 46 -7.51 -27.01 -17.06
CA SER A 46 -6.20 -26.97 -16.44
C SER A 46 -6.32 -26.38 -15.03
N ALA A 47 -5.96 -27.17 -14.02
CA ALA A 47 -5.87 -26.74 -12.63
C ALA A 47 -4.50 -26.07 -12.37
N GLU A 48 -4.17 -25.05 -13.16
CA GLU A 48 -3.02 -24.21 -12.82
C GLU A 48 -3.36 -23.49 -11.51
N ARG A 49 -2.48 -23.69 -10.53
CA ARG A 49 -2.62 -23.12 -9.19
C ARG A 49 -1.86 -21.81 -9.16
N THR A 50 -2.53 -20.75 -8.74
CA THR A 50 -1.89 -19.46 -8.55
C THR A 50 -2.25 -18.89 -7.19
N LEU A 51 -1.31 -18.13 -6.65
CA LEU A 51 -1.45 -17.35 -5.43
C LEU A 51 -1.02 -15.93 -5.79
N THR A 52 -1.81 -14.95 -5.38
CA THR A 52 -1.46 -13.54 -5.50
C THR A 52 -1.41 -12.93 -4.11
N ILE A 53 -0.45 -12.03 -3.92
CA ILE A 53 -0.29 -11.20 -2.73
C ILE A 53 -0.26 -9.75 -3.18
N ALA A 54 -1.03 -8.89 -2.51
CA ALA A 54 -1.04 -7.47 -2.80
C ALA A 54 -1.13 -6.64 -1.50
N PRO A 55 -0.43 -5.50 -1.41
CA PRO A 55 -0.66 -4.55 -0.34
C PRO A 55 -2.04 -3.91 -0.52
N ALA A 56 -2.88 -3.97 0.50
CA ALA A 56 -4.27 -3.47 0.45
C ALA A 56 -4.45 -2.17 1.24
N ASN A 57 -3.98 -2.17 2.50
CA ASN A 57 -3.99 -0.99 3.36
C ASN A 57 -2.56 -0.70 3.80
N ALA A 58 -2.01 0.45 3.42
CA ALA A 58 -0.71 0.90 3.88
C ALA A 58 -0.85 2.29 4.50
N THR A 59 -0.34 2.45 5.72
CA THR A 59 -0.34 3.73 6.42
C THR A 59 0.96 3.93 7.17
N ASP A 60 1.39 5.18 7.27
CA ASP A 60 2.50 5.59 8.12
C ASP A 60 1.98 6.51 9.21
N GLY A 61 2.36 6.24 10.45
CA GLY A 61 1.99 7.09 11.58
C GLY A 61 3.22 7.67 12.25
N ILE A 62 3.10 8.89 12.77
CA ILE A 62 4.19 9.56 13.48
C ILE A 62 4.23 9.10 14.93
N VAL A 63 5.41 8.67 15.38
CA VAL A 63 5.67 8.33 16.78
C VAL A 63 6.42 9.44 17.53
N GLY A 64 7.07 10.34 16.80
CA GLY A 64 7.86 11.41 17.38
C GLY A 64 8.51 12.26 16.30
N GLY A 65 9.13 13.36 16.71
CA GLY A 65 9.86 14.19 15.77
C GLY A 65 10.57 15.35 16.43
N GLN A 66 11.42 15.98 15.64
CA GLN A 66 12.17 17.17 16.01
C GLN A 66 11.85 18.26 15.00
N VAL A 67 11.34 19.38 15.50
CA VAL A 67 11.21 20.61 14.72
C VAL A 67 12.61 21.16 14.46
N LEU A 68 12.92 21.35 13.18
CA LEU A 68 14.18 21.94 12.74
C LEU A 68 14.01 23.43 12.47
N ARG A 69 12.86 23.83 11.92
CA ARG A 69 12.55 25.22 11.55
C ARG A 69 11.06 25.50 11.71
N GLU A 70 10.75 26.71 12.12
CA GLU A 70 9.40 27.28 12.03
C GLU A 70 9.36 28.25 10.86
N GLU A 71 8.35 28.10 10.02
CA GLU A 71 8.19 28.87 8.80
C GLU A 71 6.77 29.41 8.71
N ARG A 72 6.57 30.41 7.86
CA ARG A 72 5.24 30.97 7.62
C ARG A 72 4.89 30.84 6.15
N THR A 73 3.77 30.18 5.87
CA THR A 73 3.23 30.08 4.52
C THR A 73 2.89 31.48 3.97
N PRO A 74 2.90 31.70 2.65
CA PRO A 74 2.42 32.96 2.06
C PRO A 74 0.98 33.29 2.42
N CYS A 75 0.22 32.30 2.88
CA CYS A 75 -1.15 32.46 3.33
C CYS A 75 -1.30 32.99 4.76
N GLY A 76 -0.20 33.08 5.51
CA GLY A 76 -0.15 33.58 6.88
C GLY A 76 -0.18 32.51 7.96
N ASN A 77 -0.25 31.23 7.61
CA ASN A 77 -0.20 30.10 8.56
C ASN A 77 1.24 29.81 8.97
N ASP A 78 1.47 29.62 10.26
CA ASP A 78 2.73 29.12 10.80
C ASP A 78 2.77 27.59 10.65
N VAL A 79 3.90 27.06 10.19
CA VAL A 79 4.11 25.64 9.89
C VAL A 79 5.46 25.19 10.40
N LYS A 80 5.56 23.92 10.81
CA LYS A 80 6.78 23.35 11.38
C LYS A 80 7.42 22.38 10.39
N TYR A 81 8.64 22.70 9.98
CA TYR A 81 9.48 21.79 9.21
C TYR A 81 10.41 21.04 10.17
N GLY A 82 10.47 19.72 10.03
CA GLY A 82 11.21 18.87 10.95
C GLY A 82 11.53 17.50 10.38
N SER A 83 12.19 16.70 11.21
CA SER A 83 12.36 15.26 11.01
C SER A 83 11.35 14.54 11.88
N TRP A 84 10.57 13.64 11.29
CA TRP A 84 9.48 12.93 11.95
C TRP A 84 9.73 11.43 11.86
N SER A 85 9.88 10.78 13.00
CA SER A 85 9.98 9.33 13.09
C SER A 85 8.62 8.70 12.87
N THR A 86 8.55 7.72 11.98
CA THR A 86 7.33 7.02 11.62
C THR A 86 7.40 5.54 11.94
N PHE A 87 6.26 4.97 12.32
CA PHE A 87 5.99 3.56 12.15
C PHE A 87 5.31 3.35 10.79
N SER A 88 5.50 2.19 10.20
CA SER A 88 4.82 1.79 8.96
C SER A 88 3.92 0.60 9.25
N PHE A 89 2.67 0.68 8.80
CA PHE A 89 1.69 -0.39 8.84
C PHE A 89 1.34 -0.79 7.42
N CYS A 90 1.28 -2.09 7.15
CA CYS A 90 0.79 -2.61 5.88
C CYS A 90 0.05 -3.92 6.05
N GLN A 91 -1.15 -3.99 5.49
CA GLN A 91 -1.95 -5.19 5.32
C GLN A 91 -1.73 -5.77 3.92
N PHE A 92 -1.50 -7.07 3.87
CA PHE A 92 -1.36 -7.86 2.65
C PHE A 92 -2.56 -8.78 2.49
N ASP A 93 -3.25 -8.60 1.38
CA ASP A 93 -4.34 -9.47 0.95
C ASP A 93 -3.77 -10.64 0.15
N VAL A 94 -4.46 -11.77 0.24
CA VAL A 94 -4.12 -12.98 -0.51
C VAL A 94 -5.33 -13.49 -1.26
N ALA A 95 -5.09 -13.92 -2.50
CA ALA A 95 -6.09 -14.62 -3.29
C ALA A 95 -5.46 -15.83 -3.98
N THR A 96 -6.24 -16.89 -4.09
CA THR A 96 -5.86 -18.18 -4.65
C THR A 96 -6.81 -18.57 -5.76
N THR A 97 -6.27 -19.22 -6.79
CA THR A 97 -7.05 -19.85 -7.87
C THR A 97 -6.45 -21.21 -8.19
N GLY A 98 -7.29 -22.14 -8.63
CA GLY A 98 -6.93 -23.53 -8.89
C GLY A 98 -6.64 -24.31 -7.61
N PHE A 99 -6.77 -23.68 -6.46
CA PHE A 99 -6.94 -24.38 -5.20
C PHE A 99 -8.40 -24.83 -5.16
N GLY A 100 -8.69 -25.90 -4.40
CA GLY A 100 -9.98 -26.53 -4.52
C GLY A 100 -10.40 -27.15 -3.22
N GLY A 101 -11.59 -26.73 -2.77
CA GLY A 101 -12.36 -27.33 -1.69
C GLY A 101 -12.56 -28.82 -1.89
N SER A 102 -11.56 -29.59 -1.48
CA SER A 102 -11.56 -31.03 -1.57
C SER A 102 -12.65 -31.59 -0.65
N ALA A 103 -13.64 -32.23 -1.26
CA ALA A 103 -14.66 -33.12 -0.69
C ALA A 103 -15.42 -32.61 0.54
N THR A 104 -16.74 -32.53 0.42
CA THR A 104 -17.69 -32.18 1.48
C THR A 104 -17.26 -32.67 2.88
N PRO A 105 -16.97 -31.77 3.84
CA PRO A 105 -17.05 -30.31 3.75
C PRO A 105 -15.89 -29.66 2.99
N LEU A 106 -16.23 -28.68 2.15
CA LEU A 106 -15.27 -27.83 1.43
C LEU A 106 -14.28 -27.23 2.43
N THR A 107 -13.03 -27.68 2.41
CA THR A 107 -11.97 -27.12 3.26
C THR A 107 -11.15 -26.15 2.42
N PRO A 108 -11.05 -24.87 2.81
CA PRO A 108 -10.30 -23.87 2.07
C PRO A 108 -8.80 -24.22 2.02
N PRO A 109 -8.04 -23.69 1.04
CA PRO A 109 -6.60 -23.78 1.09
C PRO A 109 -6.05 -23.16 2.38
N THR A 110 -4.94 -23.71 2.86
CA THR A 110 -4.22 -23.14 4.00
C THR A 110 -3.15 -22.20 3.48
N VAL A 111 -3.08 -20.99 4.03
CA VAL A 111 -2.01 -20.03 3.73
C VAL A 111 -1.08 -19.94 4.92
N THR A 112 0.22 -19.98 4.63
CA THR A 112 1.29 -19.72 5.59
C THR A 112 2.13 -18.55 5.12
N TRP A 113 2.74 -17.85 6.07
CA TRP A 113 3.43 -16.59 5.82
C TRP A 113 4.89 -16.68 6.26
N THR A 114 5.75 -16.06 5.48
CA THR A 114 7.15 -15.82 5.82
C THR A 114 7.48 -14.35 5.60
N VAL A 115 8.24 -13.75 6.50
CA VAL A 115 8.64 -12.34 6.46
C VAL A 115 10.16 -12.29 6.63
N GLY A 116 10.89 -11.72 5.68
CA GLY A 116 12.35 -11.73 5.68
C GLY A 116 12.95 -13.14 5.72
N GLY A 117 12.26 -14.12 5.12
CA GLY A 117 12.64 -15.53 5.15
C GLY A 117 12.37 -16.25 6.48
N LYS A 118 11.72 -15.60 7.46
CA LYS A 118 11.33 -16.20 8.74
C LYS A 118 9.84 -16.54 8.74
N PRO A 119 9.44 -17.75 9.15
CA PRO A 119 8.03 -18.09 9.24
C PRO A 119 7.36 -17.34 10.39
N VAL A 120 6.13 -16.89 10.17
CA VAL A 120 5.26 -16.34 11.22
C VAL A 120 4.17 -17.37 11.56
N TRP A 121 3.87 -17.52 12.85
CA TRP A 121 3.01 -18.58 13.36
C TRP A 121 1.86 -18.04 14.21
N GLY A 122 0.72 -18.70 14.19
CA GLY A 122 -0.46 -18.27 14.96
C GLY A 122 -1.09 -16.99 14.41
N SER A 123 -2.02 -16.41 15.16
CA SER A 123 -2.80 -15.25 14.73
C SER A 123 -2.14 -13.89 15.03
N GLN A 124 -1.10 -13.85 15.87
CA GLN A 124 -0.36 -12.63 16.18
C GLN A 124 0.99 -12.94 16.82
N GLY A 125 1.94 -12.02 16.72
CA GLY A 125 3.25 -12.15 17.36
C GLY A 125 4.25 -11.13 16.85
N THR A 126 5.54 -11.46 17.00
CA THR A 126 6.65 -10.68 16.49
C THR A 126 7.59 -11.53 15.66
N VAL A 127 8.23 -10.95 14.66
CA VAL A 127 9.23 -11.59 13.82
C VAL A 127 10.44 -10.68 13.63
N ASP A 128 11.63 -11.22 13.85
CA ASP A 128 12.89 -10.50 13.64
C ASP A 128 13.37 -10.71 12.20
N VAL A 129 13.42 -9.63 11.42
CA VAL A 129 13.79 -9.65 10.01
C VAL A 129 15.21 -9.14 9.82
N PRO A 130 16.06 -9.87 9.08
CA PRO A 130 17.41 -9.41 8.80
C PRO A 130 17.41 -8.34 7.70
N PHE A 131 18.17 -7.27 7.90
CA PHE A 131 18.43 -6.23 6.90
C PHE A 131 19.82 -5.62 7.12
N ASP A 132 20.66 -5.65 6.08
CA ASP A 132 22.03 -5.09 6.11
C ASP A 132 22.87 -5.48 7.33
N GLY A 133 22.79 -6.75 7.75
CA GLY A 133 23.56 -7.29 8.88
C GLY A 133 23.01 -6.90 10.26
N SER A 134 21.88 -6.22 10.33
CA SER A 134 21.11 -5.95 11.55
C SER A 134 19.79 -6.73 11.54
N GLU A 135 19.13 -6.84 12.68
CA GLU A 135 17.79 -7.42 12.81
C GLU A 135 16.81 -6.37 13.31
N PHE A 136 15.62 -6.33 12.69
CA PHE A 136 14.52 -5.44 13.05
C PHE A 136 13.30 -6.25 13.46
N THR A 137 12.62 -5.86 14.54
CA THR A 137 11.43 -6.59 15.02
C THR A 137 10.17 -6.00 14.39
N LEU A 138 9.41 -6.83 13.68
CA LEU A 138 8.07 -6.53 13.18
C LEU A 138 7.01 -7.17 14.08
N GLU A 139 5.94 -6.42 14.35
CA GLU A 139 4.71 -7.00 14.89
C GLU A 139 3.85 -7.50 13.73
N TYR A 140 3.21 -8.66 13.92
CA TYR A 140 2.28 -9.20 12.92
C TYR A 140 0.96 -9.64 13.54
N THR A 141 -0.08 -9.59 12.73
CA THR A 141 -1.38 -10.21 12.97
C THR A 141 -1.86 -10.91 11.70
N ILE A 142 -2.47 -12.09 11.85
CA ILE A 142 -3.04 -12.87 10.75
C ILE A 142 -4.52 -13.06 11.03
N ASP A 143 -5.36 -12.61 10.10
CA ASP A 143 -6.80 -12.88 10.19
C ASP A 143 -7.05 -14.38 9.95
N PRO A 144 -7.74 -15.09 10.87
CA PRO A 144 -7.91 -16.53 10.76
C PRO A 144 -8.91 -16.97 9.68
N VAL A 145 -9.66 -16.03 9.09
CA VAL A 145 -10.69 -16.28 8.08
C VAL A 145 -10.20 -15.86 6.69
N SER A 146 -9.77 -14.61 6.54
CA SER A 146 -9.27 -14.06 5.27
C SER A 146 -7.79 -14.35 5.02
N PHE A 147 -7.07 -14.89 6.01
CA PHE A 147 -5.61 -15.14 5.96
C PHE A 147 -4.77 -13.89 5.68
N GLU A 148 -5.35 -12.70 5.78
CA GLU A 148 -4.67 -11.42 5.60
C GLU A 148 -3.57 -11.25 6.65
N LEU A 149 -2.40 -10.81 6.20
CA LEU A 149 -1.27 -10.52 7.08
C LEU A 149 -1.15 -9.00 7.23
N ALA A 150 -1.25 -8.51 8.47
CA ALA A 150 -0.88 -7.15 8.81
C ALA A 150 0.48 -7.11 9.49
N LEU A 151 1.34 -6.20 9.05
CA LEU A 151 2.68 -5.95 9.59
C LEU A 151 2.79 -4.52 10.09
N THR A 152 3.40 -4.36 11.27
CA THR A 152 3.70 -3.05 11.87
C THR A 152 5.17 -2.98 12.25
N SER A 153 5.89 -1.97 11.74
CA SER A 153 7.26 -1.68 12.17
C SER A 153 7.29 -0.87 13.45
N ARG A 154 8.43 -0.88 14.14
CA ARG A 154 8.66 0.10 15.20
C ARG A 154 8.96 1.47 14.58
N GLY A 155 8.68 2.49 15.38
CA GLY A 155 8.94 3.86 14.96
C GLY A 155 10.43 4.15 14.80
N GLY A 156 10.81 4.82 13.72
CA GLY A 156 12.21 5.21 13.48
C GLY A 156 13.03 4.20 12.67
N GLU A 157 12.52 2.99 12.42
CA GLU A 157 13.25 1.94 11.72
C GLU A 157 13.04 2.02 10.21
N ARG A 158 14.13 1.98 9.43
CA ARG A 158 14.07 2.06 7.97
C ARG A 158 14.70 0.84 7.32
N TYR A 159 13.88 0.04 6.65
CA TYR A 159 14.29 -1.18 5.95
C TYR A 159 13.19 -1.65 4.99
N SER A 160 13.54 -2.57 4.10
CA SER A 160 12.58 -3.30 3.26
C SER A 160 12.76 -4.79 3.48
N THR A 161 11.67 -5.55 3.53
CA THR A 161 11.72 -7.00 3.67
C THR A 161 10.72 -7.69 2.76
N GLU A 162 11.08 -8.86 2.25
CA GLU A 162 10.19 -9.68 1.45
C GLU A 162 9.12 -10.31 2.34
N VAL A 163 7.88 -10.26 1.88
CA VAL A 163 6.73 -10.92 2.49
C VAL A 163 6.26 -11.99 1.51
N THR A 164 6.36 -13.25 1.91
CA THR A 164 6.02 -14.38 1.04
C THR A 164 4.88 -15.17 1.65
N ALA A 165 3.77 -15.24 0.92
CA ALA A 165 2.65 -16.12 1.21
C ALA A 165 2.88 -17.47 0.51
N THR A 166 2.48 -18.56 1.14
CA THR A 166 2.50 -19.91 0.57
C THR A 166 1.17 -20.60 0.82
N ALA A 167 0.49 -20.96 -0.27
CA ALA A 167 -0.80 -21.64 -0.25
C ALA A 167 -0.62 -23.14 -0.51
N THR A 168 -1.33 -23.96 0.28
CA THR A 168 -1.38 -25.42 0.14
C THR A 168 -2.81 -25.91 0.19
N GLU A 169 -3.10 -26.98 -0.56
CA GLU A 169 -4.39 -27.67 -0.46
C GLU A 169 -4.62 -28.24 0.95
N ALA A 170 -5.88 -28.26 1.38
CA ALA A 170 -6.26 -28.76 2.70
C ALA A 170 -5.85 -30.22 2.98
N GLY A 171 -5.81 -31.06 1.93
CA GLY A 171 -5.38 -32.46 2.01
C GLY A 171 -3.86 -32.67 1.92
N GLY A 172 -3.07 -31.60 1.81
CA GLY A 172 -1.67 -31.64 1.42
C GLY A 172 -1.52 -31.75 -0.10
N GLY A 173 -0.53 -31.07 -0.65
CA GLY A 173 -0.34 -30.98 -2.10
C GLY A 173 0.84 -30.10 -2.47
N ALA A 174 1.00 -29.82 -3.77
CA ALA A 174 2.01 -28.89 -4.24
C ALA A 174 1.71 -27.48 -3.73
N ALA A 175 2.70 -26.87 -3.07
CA ALA A 175 2.61 -25.50 -2.59
C ALA A 175 2.85 -24.51 -3.72
N VAL A 176 2.14 -23.39 -3.69
CA VAL A 176 2.43 -22.22 -4.55
C VAL A 176 2.74 -21.05 -3.65
N SER A 177 3.79 -20.30 -4.01
CA SER A 177 4.24 -19.14 -3.25
C SER A 177 4.21 -17.88 -4.11
N ALA A 178 3.92 -16.75 -3.48
CA ALA A 178 3.99 -15.43 -4.08
C ALA A 178 4.53 -14.43 -3.07
N SER A 179 5.19 -13.39 -3.56
CA SER A 179 5.95 -12.46 -2.73
C SER A 179 5.58 -11.01 -3.02
N ALA A 180 5.56 -10.20 -1.97
CA ALA A 180 5.46 -8.75 -2.00
C ALA A 180 6.58 -8.14 -1.12
N THR A 181 6.58 -6.82 -1.00
CA THR A 181 7.58 -6.11 -0.20
C THR A 181 6.90 -5.25 0.85
N PHE A 182 7.34 -5.42 2.09
CA PHE A 182 7.04 -4.49 3.18
C PHE A 182 8.15 -3.43 3.26
N ASN A 183 7.76 -2.16 3.37
CA ASN A 183 8.68 -1.04 3.47
C ASN A 183 8.44 -0.29 4.77
N ALA A 184 9.43 -0.30 5.66
CA ALA A 184 9.48 0.58 6.81
C ALA A 184 10.18 1.88 6.40
N LEU A 185 9.46 3.02 6.43
CA LEU A 185 10.03 4.31 6.03
C LEU A 185 10.98 4.88 7.10
N GLY A 186 10.68 4.57 8.37
CA GLY A 186 11.42 4.95 9.57
C GLY A 186 11.32 6.41 9.95
N TYR A 187 11.58 7.31 9.02
CA TYR A 187 11.42 8.74 9.23
C TYR A 187 11.23 9.47 7.91
N PHE A 188 10.58 10.62 7.95
CA PHE A 188 10.57 11.57 6.84
C PHE A 188 10.99 12.96 7.30
N GLU A 189 11.54 13.74 6.37
CA GLU A 189 11.84 15.15 6.58
C GLU A 189 10.84 15.99 5.78
N GLY A 190 10.18 16.91 6.48
CA GLY A 190 9.10 17.69 5.89
C GLY A 190 8.26 18.42 6.92
N TYR A 191 7.11 18.90 6.46
CA TYR A 191 6.08 19.43 7.35
C TYR A 191 5.41 18.31 8.13
N SER A 192 5.02 18.59 9.37
CA SER A 192 4.15 17.68 10.11
C SER A 192 2.87 17.37 9.29
N PRO A 193 2.20 16.22 9.44
CA PRO A 193 0.99 15.90 8.69
C PRO A 193 -0.12 16.94 8.89
N GLU A 194 -0.21 17.50 10.09
CA GLU A 194 -1.10 18.61 10.42
C GLU A 194 -0.75 19.87 9.60
N ASP A 195 0.53 20.23 9.53
CA ASP A 195 1.01 21.37 8.76
C ASP A 195 0.96 21.13 7.25
N LYS A 196 1.11 19.89 6.80
CA LYS A 196 0.99 19.51 5.38
C LYS A 196 -0.39 19.85 4.85
N ALA A 197 -1.44 19.64 5.66
CA ALA A 197 -2.79 20.07 5.31
C ALA A 197 -2.90 21.60 5.18
N LEU A 198 -2.22 22.37 6.05
CA LEU A 198 -2.18 23.83 5.96
C LEU A 198 -1.43 24.34 4.73
N VAL A 199 -0.32 23.69 4.37
CA VAL A 199 0.43 23.99 3.14
C VAL A 199 -0.42 23.69 1.92
N LEU A 200 -1.09 22.53 1.88
CA LEU A 200 -1.99 22.16 0.78
C LEU A 200 -3.19 23.11 0.66
N ALA A 201 -3.78 23.52 1.77
CA ALA A 201 -4.85 24.51 1.79
C ALA A 201 -4.36 25.87 1.26
N CYS A 202 -3.14 26.28 1.61
CA CYS A 202 -2.54 27.50 1.09
C CYS A 202 -2.32 27.45 -0.43
N ILE A 203 -1.80 26.32 -0.93
CA ILE A 203 -1.66 26.05 -2.37
C ILE A 203 -3.01 26.22 -3.05
N SER A 204 -4.04 25.48 -2.61
CA SER A 204 -5.39 25.55 -3.19
C SER A 204 -5.95 26.97 -3.19
N ARG A 205 -5.79 27.71 -2.08
CA ARG A 205 -6.28 29.09 -1.97
C ARG A 205 -5.64 30.03 -2.99
N ILE A 206 -4.33 29.90 -3.23
CA ILE A 206 -3.63 30.70 -4.25
C ILE A 206 -4.15 30.33 -5.65
N GLY A 207 -4.36 29.04 -5.92
CA GLY A 207 -4.93 28.59 -7.20
C GLY A 207 -6.33 29.12 -7.44
N GLU A 208 -7.18 29.13 -6.42
CA GLU A 208 -8.54 29.67 -6.48
C GLU A 208 -8.53 31.19 -6.68
N GLU A 209 -7.75 31.93 -5.89
CA GLU A 209 -7.64 33.40 -5.97
C GLU A 209 -7.21 33.85 -7.37
N HIS A 210 -6.33 33.09 -8.01
CA HIS A 210 -5.75 33.42 -9.30
C HIS A 210 -6.29 32.61 -10.48
N ARG A 211 -7.31 31.76 -10.24
CA ARG A 211 -7.94 30.86 -11.24
C ARG A 211 -6.94 29.98 -12.00
N ILE A 212 -5.91 29.51 -11.30
CA ILE A 212 -4.89 28.62 -11.86
C ILE A 212 -5.29 27.18 -11.55
N PRO A 213 -5.43 26.31 -12.57
CA PRO A 213 -5.57 24.88 -12.32
C PRO A 213 -4.23 24.36 -11.80
N ILE A 214 -4.08 24.20 -10.49
CA ILE A 214 -2.82 23.74 -9.89
C ILE A 214 -2.61 22.26 -10.25
N PRO A 215 -1.60 21.94 -11.07
CA PRO A 215 -1.29 20.56 -11.41
C PRO A 215 -0.86 19.74 -10.19
N ARG A 216 -1.12 18.42 -10.20
CA ARG A 216 -0.65 17.48 -9.16
C ARG A 216 0.87 17.57 -8.90
N ARG A 217 1.66 18.01 -9.89
CA ARG A 217 3.12 18.19 -9.81
C ARG A 217 3.61 19.26 -8.83
N PHE A 218 2.72 20.15 -8.36
CA PHE A 218 3.03 21.17 -7.35
C PHE A 218 3.08 20.63 -5.93
N ARG A 219 2.70 19.36 -5.76
CA ARG A 219 2.83 18.62 -4.51
C ARG A 219 4.09 17.79 -4.60
N ARG A 220 4.93 17.84 -3.58
CA ARG A 220 6.00 16.86 -3.42
C ARG A 220 5.37 15.45 -3.45
N PRO A 221 5.89 14.51 -4.25
CA PRO A 221 5.44 13.12 -4.24
C PRO A 221 5.45 12.55 -2.82
N ASP A 222 4.40 11.81 -2.45
CA ASP A 222 4.23 11.19 -1.14
C ASP A 222 3.74 9.74 -1.32
N PRO A 223 4.29 8.75 -0.60
CA PRO A 223 5.46 8.83 0.29
C PRO A 223 6.72 9.28 -0.44
N ASP A 224 7.65 9.92 0.26
CA ASP A 224 8.98 10.33 -0.25
C ASP A 224 9.63 9.10 -0.90
N PRO A 225 9.65 8.98 -2.23
CA PRO A 225 10.20 7.81 -2.88
C PRO A 225 11.72 8.03 -2.91
N ARG A 226 12.35 7.84 -1.75
CA ARG A 226 13.80 8.02 -1.53
C ARG A 226 14.66 7.07 -2.39
N PHE A 227 14.06 6.31 -3.29
CA PHE A 227 14.73 5.42 -4.21
C PHE A 227 14.63 5.85 -5.68
N GLU A 228 13.80 6.83 -6.08
CA GLU A 228 13.59 7.12 -7.52
C GLU A 228 13.45 8.60 -7.92
N ILE A 229 13.16 9.54 -7.01
CA ILE A 229 12.94 10.95 -7.40
C ILE A 229 14.02 11.87 -6.82
N ASP A 230 14.78 12.51 -7.72
CA ASP A 230 15.68 13.62 -7.38
C ASP A 230 14.84 14.86 -7.00
N ILE A 231 14.82 15.18 -5.70
CA ILE A 231 14.05 16.28 -5.13
C ILE A 231 14.51 17.64 -5.66
N ASP A 232 15.80 17.80 -5.93
CA ASP A 232 16.36 19.02 -6.51
C ASP A 232 15.90 19.18 -7.95
N GLN A 233 15.91 18.08 -8.72
CA GLN A 233 15.36 18.06 -10.06
C GLN A 233 13.87 18.42 -10.06
N TRP A 234 13.05 17.78 -9.21
CA TRP A 234 11.61 18.08 -9.09
C TRP A 234 11.37 19.57 -8.78
N ARG A 235 12.14 20.12 -7.83
CA ARG A 235 12.04 21.53 -7.43
C ARG A 235 12.33 22.47 -8.60
N GLN A 236 13.43 22.23 -9.33
CA GLN A 236 13.83 23.07 -10.46
C GLN A 236 12.82 23.00 -11.60
N GLU A 237 12.34 21.80 -11.94
CA GLU A 237 11.32 21.62 -12.96
C GLU A 237 10.02 22.35 -12.62
N THR A 238 9.57 22.24 -11.37
CA THR A 238 8.33 22.89 -10.90
C THR A 238 8.46 24.42 -10.91
N ILE A 239 9.58 24.97 -10.44
CA ILE A 239 9.83 26.44 -10.49
C ILE A 239 9.90 26.92 -11.94
N ASN A 240 10.54 26.18 -12.83
CA ASN A 240 10.61 26.54 -14.24
C ASN A 240 9.22 26.56 -14.89
N GLN A 241 8.35 25.60 -14.56
CA GLN A 241 6.96 25.62 -15.04
C GLN A 241 6.19 26.84 -14.52
N ILE A 242 6.33 27.18 -13.23
CA ILE A 242 5.71 28.38 -12.65
C ILE A 242 6.10 29.63 -13.43
N ARG A 243 7.40 29.79 -13.72
CA ARG A 243 7.95 30.97 -14.39
C ARG A 243 7.63 31.06 -15.87
N THR A 244 7.64 29.92 -16.57
CA THR A 244 7.63 29.92 -18.04
C THR A 244 6.28 29.56 -18.64
N GLN A 245 5.44 28.80 -17.94
CA GLN A 245 4.22 28.23 -18.51
C GLN A 245 2.93 28.86 -17.99
N LEU A 246 2.92 29.32 -16.73
CA LEU A 246 1.68 29.76 -16.07
C LEU A 246 1.33 31.24 -16.28
N GLN A 247 2.21 32.04 -16.94
CA GLN A 247 1.99 33.47 -17.24
C GLN A 247 1.42 34.27 -16.04
N LEU A 248 2.00 34.06 -14.87
CA LEU A 248 1.50 34.60 -13.61
C LEU A 248 1.93 36.04 -13.40
N ASP A 249 1.15 36.80 -12.62
CA ASP A 249 1.64 38.07 -12.10
C ASP A 249 2.77 37.84 -11.08
N THR A 250 3.61 38.86 -10.89
CA THR A 250 4.81 38.79 -10.04
C THR A 250 4.52 38.36 -8.61
N ARG A 251 3.34 38.69 -8.05
CA ARG A 251 2.99 38.34 -6.67
C ARG A 251 2.64 36.85 -6.58
N THR A 252 1.88 36.35 -7.53
CA THR A 252 1.46 34.94 -7.60
C THR A 252 2.61 34.00 -7.93
N GLU A 253 3.46 34.39 -8.87
CA GLU A 253 4.70 33.65 -9.19
C GLU A 253 5.59 33.51 -7.95
N ARG A 254 5.77 34.60 -7.20
CA ARG A 254 6.56 34.61 -5.97
C ARG A 254 5.93 33.69 -4.91
N ALA A 255 4.62 33.81 -4.67
CA ALA A 255 3.92 32.99 -3.68
C ALA A 255 4.01 31.49 -3.99
N LEU A 256 3.83 31.07 -5.24
CA LEU A 256 3.96 29.66 -5.64
C LEU A 256 5.41 29.18 -5.60
N THR A 257 6.37 30.00 -6.02
CA THR A 257 7.80 29.67 -5.92
C THR A 257 8.24 29.50 -4.47
N ASP A 258 7.75 30.36 -3.57
CA ASP A 258 8.03 30.27 -2.14
C ASP A 258 7.45 28.98 -1.56
N ILE A 259 6.23 28.58 -1.95
CA ILE A 259 5.66 27.29 -1.52
C ILE A 259 6.42 26.07 -2.07
N VAL A 260 6.92 26.11 -3.30
CA VAL A 260 7.74 25.02 -3.84
C VAL A 260 9.08 24.91 -3.10
N ARG A 261 9.69 26.04 -2.75
CA ARG A 261 10.91 26.08 -1.93
C ARG A 261 10.67 25.59 -0.51
N LEU A 262 9.52 25.92 0.07
CA LEU A 262 9.05 25.43 1.37
C LEU A 262 8.91 23.89 1.37
N GLN A 263 8.40 23.30 0.29
CA GLN A 263 8.25 21.84 0.17
C GLN A 263 9.57 21.08 -0.07
N ALA A 264 10.61 21.75 -0.58
CA ALA A 264 11.94 21.18 -0.86
C ALA A 264 13.05 22.19 -0.51
N PRO A 265 13.34 22.41 0.79
CA PRO A 265 14.44 23.26 1.21
C PRO A 265 15.77 22.65 0.76
N GLY A 266 16.63 23.47 0.16
CA GLY A 266 17.98 23.08 -0.26
C GLY A 266 18.98 23.13 0.87
#